data_AF-A0A3R7CA94-F1
#
_entry.id   AF-A0A3R7CA94-F1
#
_cell.length_a   1.000
_cell.length_b   1.000
_cell.length_c   1.000
_cell.angle_alpha   90.00
_cell.angle_beta   90.00
_cell.angle_gamma   90.00
#
_symmetry.space_group_name_H-M   'P 1'
#
loop_
_entity.id
_entity.type
_entity.pdbx_description
1 polymer ?
#
loop_
_entity_poly.entity_id
_entity_poly.type
_entity_poly.pdbx_seq_one_letter_code
_entity_poly.pdbx_strand_id
1 'polypeptide(L)'
;MTRGFRDRDYLETIEGYLFCVVDSVHPKDRVIAYLKYIPNSSGKWGKENKRMKRILKNYTMQNLLETFEFLEKNHPEYLYYSSVMNIKMSAVPLNRISYHFKPEEKLLHLINMEKPDTLQRKVINLVQLLSDKSGVPLKFFGVTGSILLDIHQDFSDIDLIVYGAEASRSVKDALMQFYKSQGSPIRRFGKKMIHEWCLDKARVYPLTYEEAARIFKKRWNRGVFRETLFSIHPVKLEEENDEKYGDRIFKPEGMIKIKATISDASEADFLPAVYKVRDVKIIEGRKVKDITEVASYEGLYGSLAEEGERILSYGKLEKVIDRRIGEEYHRVLIGSKEAKGSDYIKPLD
;
A
#
# COMPACT_ATOMS: atom_id res chain seq x y z
N MET A 1 -1.43 10.89 -21.87
CA MET A 1 -0.16 10.34 -21.33
C MET A 1 -0.23 8.81 -21.41
N THR A 2 0.90 8.12 -21.59
CA THR A 2 0.93 6.65 -21.59
C THR A 2 0.87 6.14 -20.15
N ARG A 3 0.03 5.13 -19.90
CA ARG A 3 -0.13 4.51 -18.58
C ARG A 3 1.20 3.89 -18.10
N GLY A 4 1.69 4.33 -16.94
CA GLY A 4 3.01 3.99 -16.39
C GLY A 4 3.03 2.68 -15.59
N PHE A 5 3.95 2.54 -14.64
CA PHE A 5 3.87 1.51 -13.59
C PHE A 5 3.21 2.14 -12.36
N ARG A 6 2.12 1.54 -11.88
CA ARG A 6 1.32 2.07 -10.76
C ARG A 6 1.49 1.20 -9.52
N ASP A 7 1.22 1.77 -8.35
CA ASP A 7 1.15 1.02 -7.09
C ASP A 7 0.28 -0.23 -7.29
N ARG A 8 0.76 -1.39 -6.79
CA ARG A 8 0.09 -2.69 -6.84
C ARG A 8 -0.15 -3.28 -8.23
N ASP A 9 0.54 -2.78 -9.24
CA ASP A 9 0.86 -3.63 -10.39
C ASP A 9 1.76 -4.79 -9.97
N TYR A 10 1.85 -5.80 -10.82
CA TYR A 10 2.83 -6.87 -10.66
C TYR A 10 3.74 -6.98 -11.87
N LEU A 11 4.99 -7.35 -11.60
CA LEU A 11 6.00 -7.63 -12.61
C LEU A 11 6.41 -9.09 -12.48
N GLU A 12 6.37 -9.81 -13.60
CA GLU A 12 7.08 -11.07 -13.75
C GLU A 12 8.49 -10.77 -14.27
N THR A 13 9.46 -11.45 -13.68
CA THR A 13 10.85 -11.42 -14.15
C THR A 13 11.13 -12.59 -15.09
N ILE A 14 12.26 -12.58 -15.79
CA ILE A 14 12.66 -13.69 -16.66
C ILE A 14 12.86 -15.03 -15.91
N GLU A 15 13.08 -15.01 -14.58
CA GLU A 15 13.07 -16.22 -13.73
C GLU A 15 11.68 -16.66 -13.26
N GLY A 16 10.63 -15.89 -13.57
CA GLY A 16 9.28 -16.13 -13.06
C GLY A 16 9.05 -15.62 -11.63
N TYR A 17 9.91 -14.75 -11.09
CA TYR A 17 9.64 -14.11 -9.80
C TYR A 17 8.60 -13.01 -9.98
N LEU A 18 7.70 -12.89 -8.99
CA LEU A 18 6.62 -11.91 -9.00
C LEU A 18 6.88 -10.80 -7.98
N PHE A 19 7.09 -9.60 -8.50
CA PHE A 19 7.29 -8.37 -7.74
C PHE A 19 6.01 -7.55 -7.75
N CYS A 20 5.66 -6.96 -6.60
CA CYS A 20 4.56 -5.99 -6.49
C CYS A 20 5.15 -4.58 -6.54
N VAL A 21 4.69 -3.78 -7.49
CA VAL A 21 5.13 -2.37 -7.65
C VAL A 21 4.71 -1.56 -6.43
N VAL A 22 5.60 -0.65 -6.01
CA VAL A 22 5.40 0.31 -4.92
C VAL A 22 5.38 1.70 -5.52
N ASP A 23 4.31 2.45 -5.26
CA ASP A 23 4.16 3.83 -5.75
C ASP A 23 4.20 3.91 -7.30
N SER A 24 4.07 5.11 -7.86
CA SER A 24 4.04 5.39 -9.30
C SER A 24 5.29 6.13 -9.79
N VAL A 25 6.23 6.45 -8.90
CA VAL A 25 7.44 7.23 -9.20
C VAL A 25 8.68 6.34 -9.22
N HIS A 26 9.26 6.13 -10.41
CA HIS A 26 10.32 5.15 -10.65
C HIS A 26 11.54 5.77 -11.35
N PRO A 27 12.77 5.26 -11.09
CA PRO A 27 13.94 5.59 -11.92
C PRO A 27 13.72 5.19 -13.39
N LYS A 28 14.46 5.78 -14.31
CA LYS A 28 14.25 5.56 -15.76
C LYS A 28 14.55 4.14 -16.22
N ASP A 29 15.43 3.41 -15.53
CA ASP A 29 15.96 2.11 -15.96
C ASP A 29 15.35 0.92 -15.20
N ARG A 30 14.49 1.17 -14.21
CA ARG A 30 13.94 0.12 -13.32
C ARG A 30 12.65 0.56 -12.64
N VAL A 31 11.88 -0.42 -12.15
CA VAL A 31 10.64 -0.20 -11.41
C VAL A 31 10.83 -0.62 -9.96
N ILE A 32 10.50 0.26 -9.02
CA ILE A 32 10.58 -0.01 -7.58
C ILE A 32 9.44 -0.95 -7.20
N ALA A 33 9.80 -2.12 -6.67
CA ALA A 33 8.86 -3.19 -6.41
C ALA A 33 9.45 -4.17 -5.39
N TYR A 34 8.61 -4.70 -4.49
CA TYR A 34 9.06 -5.73 -3.54
C TYR A 34 8.78 -7.14 -4.05
N LEU A 35 9.73 -8.06 -3.82
CA LEU A 35 9.58 -9.46 -4.16
C LEU A 35 8.49 -10.10 -3.28
N LYS A 36 7.43 -10.61 -3.89
CA LYS A 36 6.32 -11.23 -3.14
C LYS A 36 6.25 -12.74 -3.32
N TYR A 37 6.45 -13.23 -4.54
CA TYR A 37 6.38 -14.67 -4.83
C TYR A 37 7.57 -15.14 -5.66
N ILE A 38 7.99 -16.37 -5.39
CA ILE A 38 8.99 -17.10 -6.18
C ILE A 38 8.42 -18.45 -6.63
N PRO A 39 8.82 -18.98 -7.79
CA PRO A 39 8.49 -20.32 -8.23
C PRO A 39 8.92 -21.36 -7.19
N ASN A 40 8.00 -22.26 -6.85
CA ASN A 40 8.27 -23.33 -5.90
C ASN A 40 7.23 -24.44 -6.06
N SER A 41 7.67 -25.67 -6.36
CA SER A 41 6.77 -26.83 -6.56
C SER A 41 5.94 -27.19 -5.32
N SER A 42 6.40 -26.84 -4.12
CA SER A 42 5.66 -27.01 -2.85
C SER A 42 4.91 -25.74 -2.42
N GLY A 43 4.88 -24.71 -3.27
CA GLY A 43 4.26 -23.41 -3.00
C GLY A 43 2.74 -23.52 -2.82
N LYS A 44 2.16 -22.73 -1.90
CA LYS A 44 0.72 -22.77 -1.63
C LYS A 44 -0.13 -22.03 -2.67
N TRP A 45 0.47 -21.16 -3.48
CA TRP A 45 -0.24 -20.37 -4.49
C TRP A 45 -0.03 -20.97 -5.87
N GLY A 46 -0.99 -20.81 -6.77
CA GLY A 46 -0.93 -21.35 -8.13
C GLY A 46 -1.58 -22.73 -8.29
N LYS A 47 -1.70 -23.17 -9.54
CA LYS A 47 -2.26 -24.47 -9.92
C LYS A 47 -1.20 -25.27 -10.69
N GLU A 48 -1.24 -26.59 -10.50
CA GLU A 48 -0.46 -27.56 -11.27
C GLU A 48 1.04 -27.20 -11.39
N ASN A 49 1.49 -26.86 -12.59
CA ASN A 49 2.90 -26.62 -12.93
C ASN A 49 3.37 -25.19 -12.63
N LYS A 50 2.51 -24.30 -12.14
CA LYS A 50 2.83 -22.91 -11.81
C LYS A 50 2.63 -22.61 -10.32
N ARG A 51 3.26 -23.42 -9.45
CA ARG A 51 3.19 -23.21 -8.00
C ARG A 51 4.20 -22.17 -7.52
N MET A 52 3.75 -21.34 -6.59
CA MET A 52 4.44 -20.16 -6.09
C MET A 52 4.49 -20.18 -4.56
N LYS A 53 5.64 -19.81 -4.01
CA LYS A 53 5.83 -19.58 -2.58
C LYS A 53 5.86 -18.08 -2.31
N ARG A 54 5.00 -17.62 -1.39
CA ARG A 54 5.08 -16.27 -0.85
C ARG A 54 6.33 -16.15 0.02
N ILE A 55 7.28 -15.31 -0.38
CA ILE A 55 8.53 -15.08 0.39
C ILE A 55 8.36 -13.96 1.41
N LEU A 56 7.63 -12.89 1.05
CA LEU A 56 7.21 -11.84 1.97
C LEU A 56 5.96 -12.30 2.76
N LYS A 57 6.17 -12.89 3.93
CA LYS A 57 5.08 -13.48 4.74
C LYS A 57 4.09 -12.43 5.24
N ASN A 58 4.62 -11.38 5.84
CA ASN A 58 3.88 -10.21 6.31
C ASN A 58 4.54 -8.96 5.74
N TYR A 59 3.80 -7.85 5.67
CA TYR A 59 4.31 -6.56 5.20
C TYR A 59 5.10 -5.82 6.28
N THR A 60 5.98 -6.52 6.99
CA THR A 60 6.83 -5.93 8.03
C THR A 60 8.22 -5.63 7.48
N MET A 61 8.90 -4.65 8.08
CA MET A 61 10.30 -4.37 7.74
C MET A 61 11.21 -5.58 7.91
N GLN A 62 10.98 -6.42 8.93
CA GLN A 62 11.76 -7.63 9.13
C GLN A 62 11.60 -8.62 7.97
N ASN A 63 10.37 -8.89 7.54
CA ASN A 63 10.14 -9.79 6.42
C ASN A 63 10.62 -9.19 5.09
N LEU A 64 10.58 -7.86 4.92
CA LEU A 64 11.18 -7.21 3.76
C LEU A 64 12.70 -7.45 3.73
N LEU A 65 13.39 -7.33 4.87
CA LEU A 65 14.82 -7.60 4.95
C LEU A 65 15.17 -9.07 4.66
N GLU A 66 14.34 -10.03 5.08
CA GLU A 66 14.49 -11.45 4.68
C GLU A 66 14.44 -11.61 3.15
N THR A 67 13.60 -10.84 2.45
CA THR A 67 13.60 -10.86 0.97
C THR A 67 14.87 -10.26 0.39
N PHE A 68 15.49 -9.28 1.04
CA PHE A 68 16.74 -8.68 0.56
C PHE A 68 17.91 -9.65 0.72
N GLU A 69 17.98 -10.39 1.83
CA GLU A 69 18.97 -11.44 2.04
C GLU A 69 18.86 -12.53 0.97
N PHE A 70 17.62 -12.92 0.63
CA PHE A 70 17.37 -13.85 -0.48
C PHE A 70 17.84 -13.29 -1.82
N LEU A 71 17.50 -12.04 -2.14
CA LEU A 71 17.91 -11.40 -3.39
C LEU A 71 19.43 -11.23 -3.47
N GLU A 72 20.08 -10.82 -2.38
CA GLU A 72 21.54 -10.62 -2.34
C GLU A 72 22.30 -11.91 -2.64
N LYS A 73 21.78 -13.05 -2.20
CA LYS A 73 22.38 -14.36 -2.45
C LYS A 73 22.10 -14.90 -3.86
N ASN A 74 20.92 -14.66 -4.42
CA ASN A 74 20.46 -15.36 -5.62
C ASN A 74 20.34 -14.47 -6.86
N HIS A 75 19.89 -13.23 -6.69
CA HIS A 75 19.63 -12.26 -7.77
C HIS A 75 19.92 -10.81 -7.31
N PRO A 76 21.19 -10.46 -7.06
CA PRO A 76 21.56 -9.15 -6.54
C PRO A 76 21.23 -7.99 -7.48
N GLU A 77 21.01 -8.27 -8.77
CA GLU A 77 20.57 -7.29 -9.78
C GLU A 77 19.19 -6.67 -9.47
N TYR A 78 18.38 -7.30 -8.62
CA TYR A 78 17.11 -6.75 -8.15
C TYR A 78 17.23 -5.88 -6.90
N LEU A 79 18.44 -5.70 -6.36
CA LEU A 79 18.71 -4.77 -5.28
C LEU A 79 19.25 -3.47 -5.84
N TYR A 80 18.64 -2.37 -5.43
CA TYR A 80 18.93 -1.04 -5.92
C TYR A 80 19.17 -0.08 -4.76
N TYR A 81 20.27 0.66 -4.81
CA TYR A 81 20.47 1.80 -3.93
C TYR A 81 19.98 3.07 -4.62
N SER A 82 18.88 3.62 -4.14
CA SER A 82 18.31 4.88 -4.61
C SER A 82 19.06 6.04 -4.00
N SER A 83 19.83 6.81 -4.78
CA SER A 83 20.47 8.04 -4.31
C SER A 83 19.47 9.16 -4.04
N VAL A 84 18.28 9.10 -4.67
CA VAL A 84 17.19 10.06 -4.47
C VAL A 84 16.51 9.85 -3.12
N MET A 85 16.25 8.60 -2.74
CA MET A 85 15.63 8.25 -1.46
C MET A 85 16.64 7.88 -0.36
N ASN A 86 17.93 7.88 -0.69
CA ASN A 86 19.05 7.50 0.17
C ASN A 86 18.82 6.15 0.90
N ILE A 87 18.30 5.14 0.18
CA ILE A 87 17.96 3.82 0.76
C ILE A 87 18.18 2.69 -0.24
N LYS A 88 18.58 1.52 0.28
CA LYS A 88 18.58 0.23 -0.46
C LYS A 88 17.16 -0.31 -0.49
N MET A 89 16.66 -0.61 -1.68
CA MET A 89 15.34 -1.17 -1.94
C MET A 89 15.43 -2.29 -2.99
N SER A 90 14.33 -3.00 -3.22
CA SER A 90 14.20 -3.88 -4.38
C SER A 90 13.60 -3.10 -5.55
N ALA A 91 14.13 -3.35 -6.75
CA ALA A 91 13.65 -2.77 -7.99
C ALA A 91 14.00 -3.69 -9.16
N VAL A 92 13.10 -3.82 -10.12
CA VAL A 92 13.28 -4.70 -11.29
C VAL A 92 13.79 -3.86 -12.47
N PRO A 93 15.00 -4.13 -12.99
CA PRO A 93 15.48 -3.50 -14.22
C PRO A 93 14.53 -3.75 -15.39
N LEU A 94 14.28 -2.74 -16.22
CA LEU A 94 13.29 -2.84 -17.31
C LEU A 94 13.59 -4.00 -18.28
N ASN A 95 14.87 -4.27 -18.56
CA ASN A 95 15.31 -5.36 -19.42
C ASN A 95 15.14 -6.76 -18.80
N ARG A 96 14.73 -6.86 -17.55
CA ARG A 96 14.48 -8.12 -16.83
C ARG A 96 13.00 -8.38 -16.55
N ILE A 97 12.13 -7.45 -16.91
CA ILE A 97 10.68 -7.61 -16.84
C ILE A 97 10.25 -8.47 -18.04
N SER A 98 9.73 -9.67 -17.77
CA SER A 98 9.15 -10.54 -18.79
C SER A 98 7.68 -10.22 -19.03
N TYR A 99 6.96 -9.79 -17.98
CA TYR A 99 5.54 -9.44 -18.07
C TYR A 99 5.14 -8.36 -17.07
N HIS A 100 4.22 -7.48 -17.47
CA HIS A 100 3.61 -6.45 -16.63
C HIS A 100 2.12 -6.74 -16.45
N PHE A 101 1.74 -7.19 -15.25
CA PHE A 101 0.35 -7.42 -14.89
C PHE A 101 -0.31 -6.13 -14.41
N LYS A 102 -1.42 -5.77 -15.07
CA LYS A 102 -2.18 -4.56 -14.78
C LYS A 102 -3.57 -4.91 -14.20
N PRO A 103 -3.91 -4.39 -13.00
CA PRO A 103 -5.17 -4.71 -12.33
C PRO A 103 -6.44 -4.42 -13.15
N GLU A 104 -6.46 -3.32 -13.91
CA GLU A 104 -7.59 -2.90 -14.74
C GLU A 104 -7.82 -3.85 -15.93
N GLU A 105 -6.74 -4.30 -16.57
CA GLU A 105 -6.81 -5.24 -17.69
C GLU A 105 -7.31 -6.60 -17.21
N LYS A 106 -6.85 -7.06 -16.04
CA LYS A 106 -7.34 -8.30 -15.45
C LYS A 106 -8.83 -8.22 -15.13
N LEU A 107 -9.28 -7.15 -14.50
CA LEU A 107 -10.70 -7.01 -14.16
C LEU A 107 -11.57 -7.04 -15.41
N LEU A 108 -11.18 -6.32 -16.47
CA LEU A 108 -11.87 -6.35 -17.76
C LEU A 108 -11.91 -7.76 -18.35
N HIS A 109 -10.80 -8.50 -18.27
CA HIS A 109 -10.77 -9.90 -18.71
C HIS A 109 -11.72 -10.78 -17.89
N LEU A 110 -11.78 -10.63 -16.56
CA LEU A 110 -12.70 -11.38 -15.71
C LEU A 110 -14.17 -11.10 -16.04
N ILE A 111 -14.53 -9.83 -16.28
CA ILE A 111 -15.90 -9.43 -16.64
C ILE A 111 -16.36 -10.11 -17.94
N ASN A 112 -15.44 -10.27 -18.89
CA ASN A 112 -15.73 -10.89 -20.19
C ASN A 112 -15.49 -12.41 -20.22
N MET A 113 -15.11 -13.02 -19.10
CA MET A 113 -14.79 -14.44 -19.02
C MET A 113 -16.08 -15.28 -19.01
N GLU A 114 -16.14 -16.34 -19.84
CA GLU A 114 -17.32 -17.22 -19.90
C GLU A 114 -17.53 -18.03 -18.61
N LYS A 115 -16.43 -18.52 -18.01
CA LYS A 115 -16.44 -19.44 -16.86
C LYS A 115 -15.48 -19.00 -15.75
N PRO A 116 -15.70 -17.83 -15.13
CA PRO A 116 -14.94 -17.43 -13.95
C PRO A 116 -15.13 -18.45 -12.83
N ASP A 117 -14.11 -18.68 -12.02
CA ASP A 117 -14.26 -19.49 -10.81
C ASP A 117 -15.04 -18.75 -9.72
N THR A 118 -15.22 -19.41 -8.56
CA THR A 118 -16.03 -18.85 -7.47
C THR A 118 -15.47 -17.54 -6.92
N LEU A 119 -14.15 -17.41 -6.79
CA LEU A 119 -13.53 -16.20 -6.26
C LEU A 119 -13.59 -15.07 -7.30
N GLN A 120 -13.30 -15.38 -8.58
CA GLN A 120 -13.41 -14.44 -9.69
C GLN A 120 -14.86 -13.92 -9.86
N ARG A 121 -15.88 -14.78 -9.73
CA ARG A 121 -17.28 -14.34 -9.69
C ARG A 121 -17.56 -13.39 -8.53
N LYS A 122 -16.98 -13.61 -7.35
CA LYS A 122 -17.14 -12.68 -6.22
C LYS A 122 -16.50 -11.32 -6.51
N VAL A 123 -15.35 -11.28 -7.18
CA VAL A 123 -14.71 -10.02 -7.63
C VAL A 123 -15.65 -9.24 -8.55
N ILE A 124 -16.16 -9.88 -9.61
CA ILE A 124 -17.04 -9.22 -10.59
C ILE A 124 -18.28 -8.64 -9.89
N ASN A 125 -18.94 -9.43 -9.04
CA ASN A 125 -20.13 -8.98 -8.31
C ASN A 125 -19.83 -7.86 -7.31
N LEU A 126 -18.69 -7.92 -6.61
CA LEU A 126 -18.30 -6.89 -5.65
C LEU A 126 -18.03 -5.56 -6.37
N VAL A 127 -17.29 -5.59 -7.47
CA VAL A 127 -17.00 -4.39 -8.26
C VAL A 127 -18.28 -3.80 -8.85
N GLN A 128 -19.20 -4.63 -9.37
CA GLN A 128 -20.48 -4.14 -9.90
C GLN A 128 -21.29 -3.42 -8.82
N LEU A 129 -21.41 -4.01 -7.62
CA LEU A 129 -22.12 -3.39 -6.49
C LEU A 129 -21.50 -2.05 -6.06
N LEU A 130 -20.16 -1.98 -6.02
CA LEU A 130 -19.45 -0.74 -5.69
C LEU A 130 -19.65 0.31 -6.78
N SER A 131 -19.55 -0.08 -8.06
CA SER A 131 -19.77 0.79 -9.21
C SER A 131 -21.19 1.35 -9.23
N ASP A 132 -22.21 0.50 -9.10
CA ASP A 132 -23.62 0.91 -9.08
C ASP A 132 -23.92 1.87 -7.93
N LYS A 133 -23.35 1.61 -6.74
CA LYS A 133 -23.61 2.43 -5.55
C LYS A 133 -22.85 3.76 -5.55
N SER A 134 -21.63 3.79 -6.10
CA SER A 134 -20.77 4.97 -6.13
C SER A 134 -20.96 5.83 -7.38
N GLY A 135 -21.55 5.28 -8.45
CA GLY A 135 -21.58 5.89 -9.77
C GLY A 135 -20.24 5.86 -10.50
N VAL A 136 -19.19 5.26 -9.92
CA VAL A 136 -17.86 5.19 -10.53
C VAL A 136 -17.85 4.15 -11.66
N PRO A 137 -17.45 4.51 -12.88
CA PRO A 137 -17.38 3.56 -13.99
C PRO A 137 -16.37 2.42 -13.76
N LEU A 138 -16.67 1.22 -14.27
CA LEU A 138 -15.83 0.01 -14.12
C LEU A 138 -14.38 0.19 -14.57
N LYS A 139 -14.11 1.09 -15.54
CA LYS A 139 -12.75 1.39 -16.02
C LYS A 139 -11.82 2.00 -14.95
N PHE A 140 -12.37 2.50 -13.84
CA PHE A 140 -11.60 3.00 -12.70
C PHE A 140 -11.36 1.93 -11.63
N PHE A 141 -11.80 0.70 -11.85
CA PHE A 141 -11.52 -0.41 -10.93
C PHE A 141 -10.45 -1.33 -11.49
N GLY A 142 -9.80 -2.06 -10.59
CA GLY A 142 -8.91 -3.15 -10.92
C GLY A 142 -8.94 -4.23 -9.85
N VAL A 143 -8.39 -5.41 -10.17
CA VAL A 143 -8.15 -6.48 -9.20
C VAL A 143 -6.66 -6.79 -9.16
N THR A 144 -6.07 -6.82 -7.96
CA THR A 144 -4.64 -7.06 -7.75
C THR A 144 -4.39 -8.38 -6.99
N GLY A 145 -3.17 -8.58 -6.53
CA GLY A 145 -2.80 -9.67 -5.65
C GLY A 145 -2.87 -11.02 -6.34
N SER A 146 -3.30 -12.05 -5.61
CA SER A 146 -3.25 -13.42 -6.13
C SER A 146 -4.21 -13.67 -7.29
N ILE A 147 -5.31 -12.91 -7.38
CA ILE A 147 -6.30 -13.03 -8.46
C ILE A 147 -5.76 -12.40 -9.75
N LEU A 148 -5.02 -11.28 -9.66
CA LEU A 148 -4.32 -10.69 -10.80
C LEU A 148 -3.39 -11.69 -11.50
N LEU A 149 -2.70 -12.45 -10.68
CA LEU A 149 -1.65 -13.39 -11.09
C LEU A 149 -2.18 -14.78 -11.46
N ASP A 150 -3.48 -15.04 -11.33
CA ASP A 150 -4.09 -16.38 -11.45
C ASP A 150 -3.45 -17.44 -10.54
N ILE A 151 -2.94 -17.02 -9.38
CA ILE A 151 -2.34 -17.92 -8.37
C ILE A 151 -3.18 -18.03 -7.09
N HIS A 152 -4.39 -17.48 -7.09
CA HIS A 152 -5.31 -17.54 -5.96
C HIS A 152 -5.75 -18.98 -5.65
N GLN A 153 -6.20 -19.16 -4.42
CA GLN A 153 -6.71 -20.40 -3.83
C GLN A 153 -7.97 -20.08 -3.03
N ASP A 154 -8.65 -21.09 -2.51
CA ASP A 154 -9.90 -20.91 -1.74
C ASP A 154 -9.73 -20.06 -0.47
N PHE A 155 -8.52 -20.00 0.09
CA PHE A 155 -8.19 -19.14 1.24
C PHE A 155 -7.87 -17.69 0.87
N SER A 156 -7.83 -17.35 -0.43
CA SER A 156 -7.41 -16.04 -0.90
C SER A 156 -8.51 -14.99 -0.68
N ASP A 157 -8.08 -13.79 -0.32
CA ASP A 157 -8.91 -12.59 -0.24
C ASP A 157 -9.05 -11.91 -1.61
N ILE A 158 -9.93 -10.92 -1.65
CA ILE A 158 -10.13 -10.04 -2.81
C ILE A 158 -9.40 -8.72 -2.55
N ASP A 159 -8.39 -8.41 -3.36
CA ASP A 159 -7.71 -7.12 -3.32
C ASP A 159 -8.13 -6.28 -4.53
N LEU A 160 -8.86 -5.19 -4.30
CA LEU A 160 -9.31 -4.28 -5.35
C LEU A 160 -8.46 -3.02 -5.41
N ILE A 161 -8.36 -2.47 -6.62
CA ILE A 161 -7.84 -1.14 -6.89
C ILE A 161 -9.00 -0.21 -7.27
N VAL A 162 -8.92 1.04 -6.83
CA VAL A 162 -9.72 2.14 -7.39
C VAL A 162 -8.76 3.23 -7.86
N TYR A 163 -8.81 3.55 -9.14
CA TYR A 163 -7.97 4.53 -9.79
C TYR A 163 -8.61 5.92 -9.74
N GLY A 164 -7.86 6.93 -9.30
CA GLY A 164 -8.34 8.31 -9.22
C GLY A 164 -8.77 8.71 -7.82
N ALA A 165 -8.43 9.92 -7.39
CA ALA A 165 -8.78 10.46 -6.08
C ALA A 165 -10.28 10.68 -5.92
N GLU A 166 -10.93 11.25 -6.93
CA GLU A 166 -12.38 11.44 -6.94
C GLU A 166 -13.12 10.10 -6.90
N ALA A 167 -12.72 9.15 -7.77
CA ALA A 167 -13.30 7.81 -7.79
C ALA A 167 -13.12 7.09 -6.45
N SER A 168 -11.92 7.18 -5.86
CA SER A 168 -11.62 6.58 -4.55
C SER A 168 -12.48 7.16 -3.44
N ARG A 169 -12.72 8.48 -3.45
CA ARG A 169 -13.62 9.15 -2.49
C ARG A 169 -15.06 8.67 -2.65
N SER A 170 -15.57 8.62 -3.89
CA SER A 170 -16.92 8.14 -4.18
C SER A 170 -17.13 6.67 -3.78
N VAL A 171 -16.12 5.81 -3.98
CA VAL A 171 -16.15 4.41 -3.53
C VAL A 171 -16.08 4.30 -2.00
N LYS A 172 -15.24 5.12 -1.35
CA LYS A 172 -15.18 5.20 0.13
C LYS A 172 -16.54 5.55 0.71
N ASP A 173 -17.22 6.55 0.16
CA ASP A 173 -18.56 6.96 0.61
C ASP A 173 -19.61 5.87 0.38
N ALA A 174 -19.61 5.24 -0.80
CA ALA A 174 -20.47 4.10 -1.10
C ALA A 174 -20.26 2.93 -0.13
N LEU A 175 -19.00 2.60 0.16
CA LEU A 175 -18.64 1.53 1.08
C LEU A 175 -19.09 1.85 2.52
N MET A 176 -18.93 3.10 2.96
CA MET A 176 -19.41 3.53 4.27
C MET A 176 -20.94 3.47 4.38
N GLN A 177 -21.68 3.68 3.28
CA GLN A 177 -23.13 3.45 3.24
C GLN A 177 -23.48 1.96 3.32
N PHE A 178 -22.77 1.09 2.60
CA PHE A 178 -22.97 -0.36 2.71
C PHE A 178 -22.77 -0.87 4.14
N TYR A 179 -21.78 -0.34 4.85
CA TYR A 179 -21.53 -0.70 6.25
C TYR A 179 -22.63 -0.29 7.23
N LYS A 180 -23.44 0.72 6.88
CA LYS A 180 -24.58 1.18 7.70
C LYS A 180 -25.88 0.47 7.33
N SER A 181 -25.96 -0.14 6.15
CA SER A 181 -27.19 -0.75 5.63
C SER A 181 -27.43 -2.15 6.18
N GLN A 182 -28.61 -2.37 6.77
CA GLN A 182 -29.06 -3.70 7.20
C GLN A 182 -29.29 -4.60 5.98
N GLY A 183 -28.85 -5.86 6.05
CA GLY A 183 -28.99 -6.82 4.95
C GLY A 183 -28.00 -6.62 3.79
N SER A 184 -27.08 -5.66 3.87
CA SER A 184 -26.03 -5.47 2.88
C SER A 184 -25.16 -6.73 2.71
N PRO A 185 -24.85 -7.15 1.47
CA PRO A 185 -23.93 -8.26 1.22
C PRO A 185 -22.47 -7.90 1.56
N ILE A 186 -22.17 -6.60 1.70
CA ILE A 186 -20.87 -6.05 2.10
C ILE A 186 -20.96 -5.62 3.57
N ARG A 187 -20.13 -6.22 4.42
CA ARG A 187 -20.16 -6.02 5.87
C ARG A 187 -18.79 -5.60 6.41
N ARG A 188 -18.78 -4.83 7.51
CA ARG A 188 -17.59 -4.68 8.35
C ARG A 188 -17.23 -6.01 9.01
N PHE A 189 -16.01 -6.08 9.53
CA PHE A 189 -15.57 -7.20 10.34
C PHE A 189 -16.46 -7.35 11.59
N GLY A 190 -16.79 -8.59 11.93
CA GLY A 190 -17.47 -8.90 13.18
C GLY A 190 -16.54 -8.74 14.39
N LYS A 191 -17.11 -8.66 15.60
CA LYS A 191 -16.35 -8.42 16.86
C LYS A 191 -15.13 -9.33 17.02
N LYS A 192 -15.28 -10.64 16.74
CA LYS A 192 -14.19 -11.62 16.83
C LYS A 192 -13.03 -11.29 15.88
N MET A 193 -13.33 -10.99 14.62
CA MET A 193 -12.32 -10.63 13.62
C MET A 193 -11.60 -9.34 13.96
N ILE A 194 -12.32 -8.34 14.51
CA ILE A 194 -11.71 -7.09 14.98
C ILE A 194 -10.74 -7.38 16.13
N HIS A 195 -11.18 -8.19 17.10
CA HIS A 195 -10.34 -8.58 18.24
C HIS A 195 -9.05 -9.28 17.79
N GLU A 196 -9.17 -10.29 16.92
CA GLU A 196 -8.02 -11.00 16.35
C GLU A 196 -7.10 -10.07 15.56
N TRP A 197 -7.67 -9.15 14.77
CA TRP A 197 -6.90 -8.16 14.03
C TRP A 197 -6.10 -7.24 14.98
N CYS A 198 -6.71 -6.76 16.06
CA CYS A 198 -6.04 -5.90 17.03
C CYS A 198 -4.91 -6.64 17.76
N LEU A 199 -5.12 -7.90 18.15
CA LEU A 199 -4.06 -8.73 18.75
C LEU A 199 -2.90 -8.97 17.78
N ASP A 200 -3.19 -9.25 16.50
CA ASP A 200 -2.15 -9.40 15.48
C ASP A 200 -1.33 -8.11 15.33
N LYS A 201 -1.99 -6.94 15.30
CA LYS A 201 -1.28 -5.66 15.16
C LYS A 201 -0.49 -5.28 16.40
N ALA A 202 -1.01 -5.49 17.59
CA ALA A 202 -0.27 -5.24 18.83
C ALA A 202 0.96 -6.15 18.99
N ARG A 203 0.94 -7.35 18.40
CA ARG A 203 2.09 -8.27 18.39
C ARG A 203 3.18 -7.84 17.40
N VAL A 204 2.80 -7.27 16.27
CA VAL A 204 3.70 -7.00 15.13
C VAL A 204 4.21 -5.56 15.11
N TYR A 205 3.43 -4.62 15.66
CA TYR A 205 3.72 -3.19 15.66
C TYR A 205 3.85 -2.68 17.10
N PRO A 206 4.52 -1.53 17.33
CA PRO A 206 4.67 -0.90 18.64
C PRO A 206 3.37 -0.21 19.10
N LEU A 207 2.30 -1.01 19.16
CA LEU A 207 0.93 -0.60 19.47
C LEU A 207 0.38 -1.41 20.62
N THR A 208 -0.39 -0.77 21.50
CA THR A 208 -1.29 -1.51 22.40
C THR A 208 -2.51 -2.04 21.65
N TYR A 209 -3.27 -2.94 22.29
CA TYR A 209 -4.55 -3.41 21.74
C TYR A 209 -5.52 -2.24 21.51
N GLU A 210 -5.59 -1.29 22.44
CA GLU A 210 -6.45 -0.11 22.37
C GLU A 210 -6.04 0.82 21.23
N GLU A 211 -4.73 1.03 21.04
CA GLU A 211 -4.20 1.80 19.92
C GLU A 211 -4.53 1.13 18.59
N ALA A 212 -4.35 -0.19 18.48
CA ALA A 212 -4.78 -0.95 17.30
C ALA A 212 -6.29 -0.83 17.07
N ALA A 213 -7.11 -0.92 18.11
CA ALA A 213 -8.56 -0.77 17.99
C ALA A 213 -8.97 0.63 17.49
N ARG A 214 -8.29 1.70 17.92
CA ARG A 214 -8.48 3.06 17.42
C ARG A 214 -8.14 3.17 15.93
N ILE A 215 -7.00 2.61 15.52
CA ILE A 215 -6.61 2.54 14.09
C ILE A 215 -7.69 1.79 13.30
N PHE A 216 -8.13 0.63 13.78
CA PHE A 216 -9.13 -0.18 13.08
C PHE A 216 -10.46 0.57 12.91
N LYS A 217 -10.89 1.35 13.91
CA LYS A 217 -12.13 2.13 13.84
C LYS A 217 -12.16 3.06 12.63
N LYS A 218 -11.02 3.69 12.33
CA LYS A 218 -10.82 4.63 11.21
C LYS A 218 -10.70 3.93 9.85
N ARG A 219 -10.33 2.65 9.81
CA ARG A 219 -10.24 1.88 8.57
C ARG A 219 -11.59 1.79 7.86
N TRP A 220 -11.58 2.22 6.61
CA TRP A 220 -12.75 2.15 5.72
C TRP A 220 -12.60 1.06 4.65
N ASN A 221 -11.37 0.74 4.25
CA ASN A 221 -11.08 0.05 2.99
C ASN A 221 -11.02 -1.48 3.09
N ARG A 222 -11.67 -2.09 4.08
CA ARG A 222 -11.64 -3.55 4.28
C ARG A 222 -12.93 -4.09 4.88
N GLY A 223 -13.39 -5.22 4.38
CA GLY A 223 -14.62 -5.84 4.86
C GLY A 223 -14.77 -7.31 4.45
N VAL A 224 -16.00 -7.79 4.56
CA VAL A 224 -16.41 -9.14 4.16
C VAL A 224 -17.50 -9.03 3.11
N PHE A 225 -17.31 -9.72 1.98
CA PHE A 225 -18.31 -9.86 0.92
C PHE A 225 -18.57 -11.34 0.67
N ARG A 226 -19.78 -11.81 0.94
CA ARG A 226 -20.18 -13.23 0.78
C ARG A 226 -19.12 -14.19 1.37
N GLU A 227 -18.79 -13.97 2.64
CA GLU A 227 -17.81 -14.75 3.43
C GLU A 227 -16.34 -14.62 2.99
N THR A 228 -16.04 -13.85 1.96
CA THR A 228 -14.68 -13.58 1.50
C THR A 228 -14.21 -12.22 2.01
N LEU A 229 -13.01 -12.20 2.58
CA LEU A 229 -12.35 -10.94 2.96
C LEU A 229 -12.03 -10.13 1.71
N PHE A 230 -12.18 -8.81 1.80
CA PHE A 230 -11.69 -7.91 0.76
C PHE A 230 -10.95 -6.70 1.32
N SER A 231 -10.11 -6.12 0.47
CA SER A 231 -9.45 -4.85 0.66
C SER A 231 -9.66 -3.97 -0.59
N ILE A 232 -9.63 -2.65 -0.40
CA ILE A 232 -9.67 -1.66 -1.48
C ILE A 232 -8.46 -0.74 -1.34
N HIS A 233 -7.78 -0.50 -2.44
CA HIS A 233 -6.59 0.33 -2.48
C HIS A 233 -6.77 1.46 -3.50
N PRO A 234 -6.89 2.71 -3.03
CA PRO A 234 -6.78 3.89 -3.87
C PRO A 234 -5.43 3.96 -4.56
N VAL A 235 -5.41 4.25 -5.86
CA VAL A 235 -4.20 4.43 -6.66
C VAL A 235 -4.39 5.65 -7.55
N LYS A 236 -3.39 6.54 -7.56
CA LYS A 236 -3.43 7.74 -8.40
C LYS A 236 -3.36 7.42 -9.88
N LEU A 237 -4.03 8.24 -10.69
CA LEU A 237 -3.84 8.29 -12.13
C LEU A 237 -2.56 9.06 -12.48
N GLU A 238 -2.08 8.92 -13.72
CA GLU A 238 -0.86 9.62 -14.17
C GLU A 238 -1.01 11.14 -14.07
N GLU A 239 -2.18 11.67 -14.41
CA GLU A 239 -2.51 13.09 -14.30
C GLU A 239 -2.58 13.62 -12.86
N GLU A 240 -2.69 12.74 -11.86
CA GLU A 240 -2.73 13.08 -10.43
C GLU A 240 -1.34 12.99 -9.78
N ASN A 241 -0.34 12.56 -10.54
CA ASN A 241 1.05 12.48 -10.10
C ASN A 241 1.86 13.60 -10.77
N ASP A 242 2.18 14.63 -9.99
CA ASP A 242 2.98 15.78 -10.42
C ASP A 242 4.49 15.61 -10.14
N GLU A 243 4.90 14.46 -9.59
CA GLU A 243 6.27 14.17 -9.21
C GLU A 243 6.94 13.18 -10.16
N LYS A 244 8.18 13.50 -10.54
CA LYS A 244 9.09 12.59 -11.23
C LYS A 244 10.21 12.16 -10.30
N TYR A 245 10.78 10.99 -10.60
CA TYR A 245 11.89 10.47 -9.81
C TYR A 245 13.09 11.43 -9.87
N GLY A 246 13.52 11.92 -8.70
CA GLY A 246 14.61 12.88 -8.57
C GLY A 246 14.17 14.34 -8.42
N ASP A 247 12.86 14.62 -8.48
CA ASP A 247 12.30 15.94 -8.17
C ASP A 247 12.46 16.27 -6.69
N ARG A 248 12.18 15.31 -5.80
CA ARG A 248 12.49 15.39 -4.37
C ARG A 248 13.65 14.48 -4.00
N ILE A 249 14.64 15.03 -3.29
CA ILE A 249 15.76 14.26 -2.75
C ILE A 249 15.67 14.22 -1.23
N PHE A 250 15.81 13.03 -0.66
CA PHE A 250 15.63 12.76 0.76
C PHE A 250 16.96 12.41 1.40
N LYS A 251 17.35 13.18 2.43
CA LYS A 251 18.59 12.97 3.20
C LYS A 251 18.26 12.63 4.64
N PRO A 252 18.72 11.48 5.17
CA PRO A 252 18.37 11.07 6.53
C PRO A 252 19.10 11.93 7.57
N GLU A 253 18.40 12.29 8.65
CA GLU A 253 18.93 13.09 9.75
C GLU A 253 18.66 12.47 11.14
N GLY A 254 18.47 11.15 11.17
CA GLY A 254 18.26 10.36 12.40
C GLY A 254 16.80 10.05 12.68
N MET A 255 16.50 9.61 13.90
CA MET A 255 15.14 9.29 14.36
C MET A 255 14.56 10.46 15.13
N ILE A 256 13.24 10.68 15.01
CA ILE A 256 12.54 11.77 15.67
C ILE A 256 11.17 11.32 16.17
N LYS A 257 10.73 11.89 17.29
CA LYS A 257 9.37 11.74 17.83
C LYS A 257 8.69 13.10 17.90
N ILE A 258 7.53 13.24 17.26
CA ILE A 258 6.78 14.49 17.19
C ILE A 258 5.32 14.32 17.61
N LYS A 259 4.73 15.39 18.12
CA LYS A 259 3.28 15.60 18.11
C LYS A 259 2.95 16.66 17.08
N ALA A 260 1.89 16.47 16.31
CA ALA A 260 1.49 17.45 15.31
C ALA A 260 -0.03 17.39 15.06
N THR A 261 -0.55 18.47 14.47
CA THR A 261 -1.92 18.56 13.97
C THR A 261 -1.90 18.36 12.46
N ILE A 262 -2.82 17.55 11.93
CA ILE A 262 -2.95 17.37 10.48
C ILE A 262 -3.51 18.65 9.87
N SER A 263 -2.81 19.20 8.88
CA SER A 263 -3.26 20.35 8.10
C SER A 263 -3.88 19.96 6.76
N ASP A 264 -3.53 18.80 6.21
CA ASP A 264 -4.03 18.26 4.94
C ASP A 264 -3.89 16.73 4.96
N ALA A 265 -4.99 16.02 4.71
CA ALA A 265 -5.05 14.56 4.65
C ALA A 265 -5.45 14.04 3.24
N SER A 266 -5.44 14.89 2.22
CA SER A 266 -5.86 14.52 0.85
C SER A 266 -5.05 13.37 0.26
N GLU A 267 -3.81 13.20 0.73
CA GLU A 267 -2.86 12.18 0.28
C GLU A 267 -2.78 10.96 1.21
N ALA A 268 -3.61 10.91 2.26
CA ALA A 268 -3.54 9.87 3.30
C ALA A 268 -4.02 8.49 2.83
N ASP A 269 -4.83 8.44 1.78
CA ASP A 269 -5.45 7.23 1.23
C ASP A 269 -4.54 6.49 0.21
N PHE A 270 -3.45 7.13 -0.25
CA PHE A 270 -2.52 6.59 -1.26
C PHE A 270 -1.24 6.01 -0.65
N LEU A 271 -0.35 5.49 -1.50
CA LEU A 271 0.98 5.01 -1.11
C LEU A 271 2.07 5.85 -1.80
N PRO A 272 3.00 6.49 -1.05
CA PRO A 272 2.97 6.62 0.41
C PRO A 272 1.77 7.43 0.89
N ALA A 273 1.28 7.12 2.10
CA ALA A 273 0.28 7.94 2.75
C ALA A 273 0.96 9.20 3.28
N VAL A 274 0.58 10.36 2.78
CA VAL A 274 1.18 11.65 3.17
C VAL A 274 0.18 12.49 3.95
N TYR A 275 0.61 12.96 5.11
CA TYR A 275 -0.12 13.92 5.92
C TYR A 275 0.70 15.21 6.00
N LYS A 276 0.16 16.33 5.54
CA LYS A 276 0.78 17.63 5.88
C LYS A 276 0.45 17.95 7.33
N VAL A 277 1.40 18.57 8.02
CA VAL A 277 1.31 18.84 9.44
C VAL A 277 1.59 20.29 9.78
N ARG A 278 1.01 20.73 10.89
CA ARG A 278 1.26 22.03 11.54
C ARG A 278 1.35 21.85 13.06
N ASP A 279 1.71 22.93 13.75
CA ASP A 279 1.85 22.97 15.22
C ASP A 279 2.78 21.85 15.75
N VAL A 280 3.88 21.61 15.03
CA VAL A 280 4.77 20.48 15.31
C VAL A 280 5.56 20.72 16.60
N LYS A 281 5.41 19.80 17.55
CA LYS A 281 6.18 19.74 18.79
C LYS A 281 7.10 18.53 18.79
N ILE A 282 8.41 18.78 18.78
CA ILE A 282 9.44 17.74 18.86
C ILE A 282 9.58 17.26 20.31
N ILE A 283 9.25 15.99 20.53
CA ILE A 283 9.34 15.31 21.82
C ILE A 283 10.76 14.76 22.03
N GLU A 284 11.30 14.06 21.04
CA GLU A 284 12.65 13.47 21.06
C GLU A 284 13.30 13.60 19.68
N GLY A 285 14.63 13.67 19.63
CA GLY A 285 15.42 13.78 18.39
C GLY A 285 15.91 15.21 18.09
N ARG A 286 16.47 15.38 16.88
CA ARG A 286 17.07 16.65 16.41
C ARG A 286 16.05 17.78 16.43
N LYS A 287 16.48 18.98 16.84
CA LYS A 287 15.65 20.19 16.80
C LYS A 287 15.70 20.83 15.42
N VAL A 288 14.58 20.80 14.72
CA VAL A 288 14.32 21.45 13.41
C VAL A 288 13.01 22.25 13.52
N LYS A 289 12.75 23.19 12.60
CA LYS A 289 11.60 24.12 12.71
C LYS A 289 10.55 23.95 11.61
N ASP A 290 10.87 23.14 10.62
CA ASP A 290 10.29 23.11 9.28
C ASP A 290 9.85 21.69 8.90
N ILE A 291 9.32 20.95 9.88
CA ILE A 291 8.66 19.67 9.59
C ILE A 291 7.29 19.96 9.00
N THR A 292 7.10 19.65 7.72
CA THR A 292 5.88 19.98 6.98
C THR A 292 5.00 18.77 6.69
N GLU A 293 5.57 17.56 6.69
CA GLU A 293 4.83 16.34 6.37
C GLU A 293 5.27 15.11 7.20
N VAL A 294 4.34 14.17 7.35
CA VAL A 294 4.58 12.80 7.81
C VAL A 294 4.18 11.86 6.67
N ALA A 295 5.11 11.03 6.20
CA ALA A 295 4.90 10.10 5.09
C ALA A 295 5.02 8.65 5.58
N SER A 296 4.12 7.77 5.15
CA SER A 296 4.12 6.35 5.53
C SER A 296 4.06 5.42 4.32
N TYR A 297 5.07 4.57 4.18
CA TYR A 297 4.99 3.38 3.30
C TYR A 297 4.41 2.16 4.02
N GLU A 298 4.18 2.27 5.32
CA GLU A 298 3.48 1.24 6.08
C GLU A 298 1.97 1.44 5.92
N GLY A 299 1.34 0.52 5.19
CA GLY A 299 -0.09 0.54 4.91
C GLY A 299 -0.94 0.55 6.18
N LEU A 300 -0.41 0.13 7.34
CA LEU A 300 -1.07 0.24 8.64
C LEU A 300 -1.56 1.66 8.95
N TYR A 301 -0.82 2.68 8.53
CA TYR A 301 -1.02 4.07 8.92
C TYR A 301 -1.64 4.96 7.82
N GLY A 302 -2.07 4.38 6.69
CA GLY A 302 -2.90 5.08 5.71
C GLY A 302 -4.33 5.34 6.20
N SER A 303 -4.93 6.45 5.78
CA SER A 303 -6.30 6.86 6.11
C SER A 303 -6.58 6.96 7.62
N LEU A 304 -5.53 7.25 8.41
CA LEU A 304 -5.57 7.12 9.86
C LEU A 304 -6.16 8.35 10.55
N ALA A 305 -5.85 9.53 10.03
CA ALA A 305 -6.19 10.81 10.62
C ALA A 305 -6.75 11.76 9.56
N GLU A 306 -7.71 12.58 9.96
CA GLU A 306 -8.33 13.62 9.12
C GLU A 306 -7.77 15.00 9.47
N GLU A 307 -8.07 16.01 8.64
CA GLU A 307 -7.69 17.40 8.91
C GLU A 307 -8.16 17.89 10.29
N GLY A 308 -7.27 18.55 11.02
CA GLY A 308 -7.53 19.04 12.38
C GLY A 308 -7.29 18.01 13.49
N GLU A 309 -7.19 16.72 13.18
CA GLU A 309 -6.87 15.69 14.17
C GLU A 309 -5.38 15.73 14.56
N ARG A 310 -5.08 15.24 15.76
CA ARG A 310 -3.71 15.23 16.29
C ARG A 310 -3.11 13.84 16.27
N ILE A 311 -1.82 13.80 15.94
CA ILE A 311 -1.05 12.56 15.90
C ILE A 311 0.20 12.63 16.77
N LEU A 312 0.62 11.48 17.26
CA LEU A 312 1.97 11.22 17.74
C LEU A 312 2.66 10.33 16.69
N SER A 313 3.81 10.79 16.19
CA SER A 313 4.58 10.07 15.19
C SER A 313 6.01 9.86 15.66
N TYR A 314 6.53 8.66 15.42
CA TYR A 314 7.94 8.31 15.61
C TYR A 314 8.47 7.67 14.34
N GLY A 315 9.52 8.23 13.76
CA GLY A 315 10.03 7.82 12.46
C GLY A 315 11.38 8.43 12.12
N LYS A 316 11.83 8.17 10.89
CA LYS A 316 13.09 8.73 10.38
C LYS A 316 12.88 10.17 9.95
N LEU A 317 13.65 11.09 10.52
CA LEU A 317 13.71 12.48 10.06
C LEU A 317 14.47 12.51 8.74
N GLU A 318 13.87 13.12 7.73
CA GLU A 318 14.51 13.36 6.44
C GLU A 318 14.46 14.83 6.09
N LYS A 319 15.60 15.40 5.70
CA LYS A 319 15.65 16.66 4.98
C LYS A 319 15.25 16.42 3.53
N VAL A 320 14.24 17.13 3.05
CA VAL A 320 13.72 17.09 1.69
C VAL A 320 14.27 18.28 0.93
N ILE A 321 14.84 18.02 -0.24
CA ILE A 321 15.21 19.05 -1.22
C ILE A 321 14.21 18.91 -2.37
N ASP A 322 13.21 19.80 -2.42
CA ASP A 322 12.18 19.79 -3.47
C ASP A 322 12.56 20.76 -4.60
N ARG A 323 13.02 20.18 -5.71
CA ARG A 323 13.47 20.94 -6.88
C ARG A 323 12.33 21.54 -7.69
N ARG A 324 11.09 21.12 -7.47
CA ARG A 324 9.91 21.62 -8.21
C ARG A 324 9.54 23.02 -7.73
N ILE A 325 9.65 23.24 -6.43
CA ILE A 325 9.34 24.53 -5.78
C ILE A 325 10.60 25.29 -5.36
N GLY A 326 11.78 24.66 -5.38
CA GLY A 326 13.04 25.30 -5.01
C GLY A 326 13.19 25.51 -3.50
N GLU A 327 12.55 24.65 -2.70
CA GLU A 327 12.55 24.75 -1.23
C GLU A 327 13.19 23.52 -0.57
N GLU A 328 13.65 23.73 0.66
CA GLU A 328 14.11 22.66 1.54
C GLU A 328 13.25 22.65 2.80
N TYR A 329 12.86 21.47 3.24
CA TYR A 329 12.04 21.27 4.44
C TYR A 329 12.36 19.93 5.08
N HIS A 330 11.70 19.58 6.19
CA HIS A 330 11.83 18.28 6.83
C HIS A 330 10.53 17.47 6.79
N ARG A 331 10.68 16.14 6.77
CA ARG A 331 9.58 15.19 6.96
C ARG A 331 9.91 14.10 7.96
N VAL A 332 8.87 13.46 8.48
CA VAL A 332 8.99 12.21 9.25
C VAL A 332 8.53 11.04 8.37
N LEU A 333 9.44 10.09 8.10
CA LEU A 333 9.18 8.89 7.32
C LEU A 333 8.91 7.68 8.22
N ILE A 334 7.83 6.96 7.92
CA ILE A 334 7.38 5.70 8.54
C ILE A 334 7.49 4.56 7.52
N GLY A 335 7.93 3.39 7.96
CA GLY A 335 8.32 2.26 7.11
C GLY A 335 9.79 2.27 6.72
N SER A 336 10.66 2.81 7.57
CA SER A 336 12.11 2.90 7.27
C SER A 336 12.88 1.67 7.76
N LYS A 337 13.97 1.32 7.07
CA LYS A 337 14.89 0.25 7.53
C LYS A 337 15.52 0.60 8.88
N GLU A 338 15.84 1.86 9.08
CA GLU A 338 16.48 2.40 10.29
C GLU A 338 15.59 2.23 11.52
N ALA A 339 14.27 2.35 11.37
CA ALA A 339 13.33 2.15 12.45
C ALA A 339 13.13 0.67 12.84
N LYS A 340 13.51 -0.29 11.99
CA LYS A 340 13.36 -1.74 12.24
C LYS A 340 11.94 -2.14 12.71
N GLY A 341 10.90 -1.47 12.18
CA GLY A 341 9.50 -1.70 12.54
C GLY A 341 9.05 -1.11 13.88
N SER A 342 9.86 -0.25 14.51
CA SER A 342 9.49 0.48 15.73
C SER A 342 8.86 1.84 15.47
N ASP A 343 8.78 2.27 14.21
CA ASP A 343 8.13 3.51 13.79
C ASP A 343 6.59 3.37 13.78
N TYR A 344 5.91 4.50 13.98
CA TYR A 344 4.46 4.52 14.10
C TYR A 344 3.84 5.90 13.84
N ILE A 345 2.54 5.86 13.53
CA ILE A 345 1.63 7.00 13.67
C ILE A 345 0.49 6.57 14.60
N LYS A 346 0.22 7.36 15.64
CA LYS A 346 -0.81 7.08 16.63
C LYS A 346 -1.78 8.28 16.70
N PRO A 347 -3.10 8.07 16.54
CA PRO A 347 -4.07 9.13 16.78
C PRO A 347 -4.11 9.45 18.28
N LEU A 348 -4.13 10.75 18.61
CA LEU A 348 -4.17 11.21 19.99
C LEU A 348 -5.60 11.45 20.50
N ASP A 349 -6.54 11.67 19.58
CA ASP A 349 -7.93 12.03 19.86
C ASP A 349 -8.92 10.96 19.35
#